data_AF-A0A2A9EZI6-F1
#
_entry.id   AF-A0A2A9EZI6-F1
#
_cell.length_a   1.000
_cell.length_b   1.000
_cell.length_c   1.000
_cell.angle_alpha   90.00
_cell.angle_beta   90.00
_cell.angle_gamma   90.00
#
_symmetry.space_group_name_H-M   'P 1'
#
loop_
_entity.id
_entity.type
_entity.pdbx_description
1 polymer ?
#
loop_
_entity_poly.entity_id
_entity_poly.type
_entity_poly.pdbx_seq_one_letter_code
_entity_poly.pdbx_strand_id
1 'polypeptide(L)'
;MTVTSRAVTTAVLATLLAVASFVGPLWTTGAAALLVLLLAWGWASLLRLPAEGATTLVVLVAGLGGLAVTWFTEGEPVLRNLPAVIALSLVLAFVAQMLRRGGRPRLVESVSGTTAGIVVAVCAAGWVAAARTDAGEDLVTTSAVALAVASAVSALPVAAGWTGSLLAAALGAGAGVGAASALPEVEPVLGLVVGLVAGLVAAALRFLFDRQPTLARRRAATAAVAVPVTVTGMLVLVVGRLVA
;
A
#
# COMPACT_ATOMS: atom_id res chain seq x y z
N MET A 1 13.71 14.21 -0.61
CA MET A 1 12.50 14.63 0.13
C MET A 1 12.76 14.43 1.62
N THR A 2 12.33 15.35 2.48
CA THR A 2 12.47 15.21 3.95
C THR A 2 11.50 14.14 4.48
N VAL A 3 11.76 13.61 5.69
CA VAL A 3 10.86 12.64 6.36
C VAL A 3 9.44 13.20 6.47
N THR A 4 9.31 14.44 6.93
CA THR A 4 8.04 15.17 7.06
C THR A 4 7.30 15.27 5.73
N SER A 5 7.98 15.62 4.63
CA SER A 5 7.32 15.72 3.31
C SER A 5 6.77 14.38 2.80
N ARG A 6 7.43 13.26 3.13
CA ARG A 6 6.97 11.92 2.76
C ARG A 6 5.76 11.51 3.59
N ALA A 7 5.81 11.73 4.90
CA ALA A 7 4.70 11.46 5.80
C ALA A 7 3.44 12.26 5.42
N VAL A 8 3.60 13.55 5.09
CA VAL A 8 2.50 14.40 4.61
C VAL A 8 1.95 13.91 3.27
N THR A 9 2.82 13.54 2.33
CA THR A 9 2.33 13.04 1.03
C THR A 9 1.64 11.67 1.14
N THR A 10 2.06 10.81 2.07
CA THR A 10 1.36 9.54 2.37
C THR A 10 0.01 9.83 2.99
N ALA A 11 -0.07 10.80 3.91
CA ALA A 11 -1.34 11.25 4.46
C ALA A 11 -2.28 11.78 3.37
N VAL A 12 -1.78 12.62 2.45
CA VAL A 12 -2.55 13.13 1.30
C VAL A 12 -3.06 11.99 0.41
N LEU A 13 -2.22 10.99 0.10
CA LEU A 13 -2.65 9.83 -0.70
C LEU A 13 -3.72 9.00 0.02
N ALA A 14 -3.58 8.81 1.34
CA ALA A 14 -4.59 8.13 2.15
C ALA A 14 -5.91 8.92 2.20
N THR A 15 -5.85 10.24 2.36
CA THR A 15 -7.04 11.11 2.30
C THR A 15 -7.70 11.07 0.92
N LEU A 16 -6.92 11.11 -0.17
CA LEU A 16 -7.45 10.97 -1.53
C LEU A 16 -8.18 9.64 -1.71
N LEU A 17 -7.64 8.56 -1.15
CA LEU A 17 -8.30 7.26 -1.19
C LEU A 17 -9.61 7.25 -0.38
N ALA A 18 -9.62 7.89 0.79
CA ALA A 18 -10.82 8.06 1.61
C ALA A 18 -11.91 8.85 0.87
N VAL A 19 -11.53 9.95 0.21
CA VAL A 19 -12.46 10.73 -0.63
C VAL A 19 -12.95 9.90 -1.80
N ALA A 20 -12.07 9.15 -2.47
CA ALA A 20 -12.44 8.29 -3.57
C ALA A 20 -13.45 7.20 -3.18
N SER A 21 -13.39 6.68 -1.94
CA SER A 21 -14.41 5.74 -1.44
C SER A 21 -15.79 6.35 -1.31
N PHE A 22 -15.92 7.60 -0.87
CA PHE A 22 -17.21 8.28 -0.79
C PHE A 22 -17.86 8.53 -2.16
N VAL A 23 -17.05 8.66 -3.23
CA VAL A 23 -17.59 8.88 -4.58
C VAL A 23 -18.01 7.54 -5.23
N GLY A 24 -17.39 6.43 -4.82
CA GLY A 24 -17.83 5.08 -5.14
C GLY A 24 -16.72 4.14 -5.66
N PRO A 25 -17.08 2.88 -5.95
CA PRO A 25 -16.11 1.80 -6.23
C PRO A 25 -15.21 2.02 -7.47
N LEU A 26 -15.71 2.77 -8.46
CA LEU A 26 -14.91 3.12 -9.64
C LEU A 26 -13.74 4.04 -9.25
N TRP A 27 -13.99 5.02 -8.38
CA TRP A 27 -13.00 6.00 -7.96
C TRP A 27 -11.97 5.39 -7.01
N THR A 28 -12.38 4.49 -6.12
CA THR A 28 -11.42 3.72 -5.29
C THR A 28 -10.48 2.89 -6.14
N THR A 29 -10.99 2.26 -7.19
CA THR A 29 -10.18 1.49 -8.15
C THR A 29 -9.24 2.40 -8.92
N GLY A 30 -9.69 3.58 -9.34
CA GLY A 30 -8.83 4.59 -9.96
C GLY A 30 -7.72 5.09 -9.04
N ALA A 31 -8.03 5.34 -7.76
CA ALA A 31 -7.05 5.72 -6.75
C ALA A 31 -6.05 4.59 -6.45
N ALA A 32 -6.53 3.34 -6.36
CA ALA A 32 -5.67 2.16 -6.22
C ALA A 32 -4.75 1.98 -7.44
N ALA A 33 -5.25 2.22 -8.66
CA ALA A 33 -4.44 2.20 -9.87
C ALA A 33 -3.36 3.29 -9.84
N LEU A 34 -3.70 4.50 -9.39
CA LEU A 34 -2.72 5.57 -9.20
C LEU A 34 -1.60 5.17 -8.21
N LEU A 35 -1.96 4.51 -7.10
CA LEU A 35 -0.97 3.98 -6.14
C LEU A 35 -0.04 2.96 -6.80
N VAL A 36 -0.57 2.05 -7.61
CA VAL A 36 0.22 1.06 -8.36
C VAL A 36 1.17 1.76 -9.35
N LEU A 37 0.72 2.79 -10.07
CA LEU A 37 1.55 3.54 -11.00
C LEU A 37 2.71 4.24 -10.28
N LEU A 38 2.43 4.94 -9.18
CA LEU A 38 3.43 5.64 -8.36
C LEU A 38 4.46 4.67 -7.77
N LEU A 39 3.98 3.51 -7.30
CA LEU A 39 4.79 2.42 -6.78
C LEU A 39 5.70 1.86 -7.87
N ALA A 40 5.15 1.38 -8.98
CA ALA A 40 5.91 0.74 -10.06
C ALA A 40 6.97 1.67 -10.65
N TRP A 41 6.64 2.95 -10.82
CA TRP A 41 7.56 3.97 -11.32
C TRP A 41 8.74 4.23 -10.37
N GLY A 42 8.49 4.23 -9.06
CA GLY A 42 9.52 4.52 -8.06
C GLY A 42 10.29 3.31 -7.55
N TRP A 43 9.73 2.10 -7.69
CA TRP A 43 10.18 0.90 -6.98
C TRP A 43 11.62 0.50 -7.31
N ALA A 44 11.95 0.41 -8.59
CA ALA A 44 13.30 0.02 -9.00
C ALA A 44 14.35 1.05 -8.56
N SER A 45 14.01 2.35 -8.61
CA SER A 45 14.87 3.43 -8.12
C SER A 45 15.03 3.41 -6.60
N LEU A 46 14.00 2.98 -5.85
CA LEU A 46 14.03 2.88 -4.40
C LEU A 46 15.03 1.82 -3.93
N LEU A 47 15.07 0.69 -4.62
CA LEU A 47 15.95 -0.45 -4.34
C LEU A 47 17.28 -0.43 -5.12
N ARG A 48 17.56 0.61 -5.92
CA ARG A 48 18.73 0.71 -6.82
C ARG A 48 18.92 -0.55 -7.68
N LEU A 49 17.83 -1.09 -8.22
CA LEU A 49 17.90 -2.33 -8.97
C LEU A 49 18.58 -2.11 -10.32
N PRO A 50 19.45 -3.05 -10.77
CA PRO A 50 20.14 -2.91 -12.06
C PRO A 50 19.20 -2.94 -13.28
N ALA A 51 18.01 -3.52 -13.15
CA ALA A 51 17.08 -3.77 -14.25
C ALA A 51 15.81 -2.90 -14.11
N GLU A 52 15.98 -1.57 -14.07
CA GLU A 52 14.90 -0.64 -13.72
C GLU A 52 13.64 -0.81 -14.59
N GLY A 53 13.80 -0.84 -15.92
CA GLY A 53 12.65 -0.95 -16.83
C GLY A 53 11.90 -2.27 -16.72
N ALA A 54 12.62 -3.38 -16.62
CA ALA A 54 12.04 -4.72 -16.46
C ALA A 54 11.25 -4.83 -15.15
N THR A 55 11.85 -4.40 -14.04
CA THR A 55 11.17 -4.42 -12.74
C THR A 55 9.94 -3.52 -12.74
N THR A 56 10.03 -2.29 -13.25
CA THR A 56 8.88 -1.38 -13.32
C THR A 56 7.73 -1.99 -14.14
N LEU A 57 8.03 -2.59 -15.30
CA LEU A 57 7.02 -3.25 -16.12
C LEU A 57 6.34 -4.40 -15.36
N VAL A 58 7.12 -5.29 -14.75
CA VAL A 58 6.60 -6.46 -14.04
C VAL A 58 5.72 -6.05 -12.85
N VAL A 59 6.17 -5.08 -12.06
CA VAL A 59 5.41 -4.56 -10.90
C VAL A 59 4.12 -3.88 -11.35
N LEU A 60 4.17 -3.14 -12.47
CA LEU A 60 2.99 -2.49 -13.05
C LEU A 60 1.97 -3.50 -13.56
N VAL A 61 2.42 -4.52 -14.31
CA VAL A 61 1.57 -5.61 -14.80
C VAL A 61 0.96 -6.39 -13.63
N ALA A 62 1.74 -6.68 -12.59
CA ALA A 62 1.25 -7.37 -11.40
C ALA A 62 0.15 -6.60 -10.67
N GLY A 63 0.41 -5.31 -10.38
CA GLY A 63 -0.54 -4.47 -9.66
C GLY A 63 -1.81 -4.21 -10.47
N LEU A 64 -1.69 -3.77 -11.73
CA LEU A 64 -2.84 -3.52 -12.60
C LEU A 64 -3.60 -4.80 -12.94
N GLY A 65 -2.90 -5.91 -13.14
CA GLY A 65 -3.50 -7.23 -13.32
C GLY A 65 -4.29 -7.65 -12.08
N GLY A 66 -3.76 -7.40 -10.88
CA GLY A 66 -4.46 -7.65 -9.62
C GLY A 66 -5.75 -6.84 -9.51
N LEU A 67 -5.68 -5.53 -9.77
CA LEU A 67 -6.84 -4.64 -9.77
C LEU A 67 -7.90 -5.07 -10.80
N ALA A 68 -7.48 -5.34 -12.04
CA ALA A 68 -8.39 -5.74 -13.12
C ALA A 68 -9.10 -7.05 -12.77
N VAL A 69 -8.35 -8.06 -12.32
CA VAL A 69 -8.90 -9.36 -11.95
C VAL A 69 -9.88 -9.22 -10.78
N THR A 70 -9.56 -8.43 -9.75
CA THR A 70 -10.44 -8.15 -8.62
C THR A 70 -11.70 -7.38 -9.05
N TRP A 71 -11.58 -6.48 -10.03
CA TRP A 71 -12.71 -5.73 -10.58
C TRP A 71 -13.67 -6.63 -11.39
N PHE A 72 -13.13 -7.43 -12.31
CA PHE A 72 -13.93 -8.27 -13.21
C PHE A 72 -14.40 -9.59 -12.59
N THR A 73 -13.89 -9.97 -11.41
CA THR A 73 -14.32 -11.21 -10.75
C THR A 73 -15.73 -11.03 -10.19
N GLU A 74 -16.67 -11.77 -10.75
CA GLU A 74 -18.05 -11.91 -10.24
C GLU A 74 -18.15 -13.03 -9.20
N GLY A 75 -18.88 -12.75 -8.11
CA GLY A 75 -19.10 -13.68 -6.99
C GLY A 75 -18.01 -13.66 -5.92
N GLU A 76 -18.34 -14.20 -4.75
CA GLU A 76 -17.38 -14.42 -3.66
C GLU A 76 -16.60 -15.73 -3.87
N PRO A 77 -15.30 -15.81 -3.54
CA PRO A 77 -14.43 -14.74 -3.02
C PRO A 77 -13.79 -13.90 -4.14
N VAL A 78 -13.88 -12.57 -4.00
CA VAL A 78 -13.43 -11.58 -5.00
C VAL A 78 -11.92 -11.69 -5.32
N LEU A 79 -11.12 -12.22 -4.39
CA LEU A 79 -9.68 -12.38 -4.54
C LEU A 79 -9.21 -13.74 -5.06
N ARG A 80 -10.12 -14.65 -5.44
CA ARG A 80 -9.79 -16.03 -5.84
C ARG A 80 -8.71 -16.14 -6.93
N ASN A 81 -8.64 -15.14 -7.79
CA ASN A 81 -7.76 -15.12 -8.96
C ASN A 81 -6.41 -14.39 -8.68
N LEU A 82 -6.24 -13.73 -7.53
CA LEU A 82 -4.98 -13.05 -7.18
C LEU A 82 -3.76 -14.00 -7.13
N PRO A 83 -3.85 -15.23 -6.58
CA PRO A 83 -2.73 -16.15 -6.59
C PRO A 83 -2.23 -16.46 -8.01
N ALA A 84 -3.14 -16.56 -8.98
CA ALA A 84 -2.78 -16.75 -10.39
C ALA A 84 -2.05 -15.52 -10.95
N VAL A 85 -2.51 -14.29 -10.65
CA VAL A 85 -1.82 -13.06 -11.05
C VAL A 85 -0.41 -13.00 -10.48
N ILE A 86 -0.22 -13.35 -9.21
CA ILE A 86 1.11 -13.39 -8.56
C ILE A 86 1.98 -14.42 -9.27
N ALA A 87 1.47 -15.63 -9.51
CA ALA A 87 2.22 -16.70 -10.18
C ALA A 87 2.66 -16.28 -11.60
N LEU A 88 1.76 -15.74 -12.43
CA LEU A 88 2.10 -15.24 -13.75
C LEU A 88 3.11 -14.09 -13.70
N SER A 89 2.99 -13.20 -12.71
CA SER A 89 3.91 -12.08 -12.53
C SER A 89 5.31 -12.55 -12.13
N LEU A 90 5.40 -13.60 -11.31
CA LEU A 90 6.68 -14.23 -10.98
C LEU A 90 7.33 -14.87 -12.20
N VAL A 91 6.55 -15.60 -13.02
CA VAL A 91 7.04 -16.14 -14.29
C VAL A 91 7.53 -15.01 -15.19
N LEU A 92 6.78 -13.91 -15.30
CA LEU A 92 7.16 -12.74 -16.06
C LEU A 92 8.45 -12.09 -15.52
N ALA A 93 8.63 -12.04 -14.20
CA ALA A 93 9.87 -11.56 -13.57
C ALA A 93 11.08 -12.41 -13.99
N PHE A 94 10.94 -13.74 -14.00
CA PHE A 94 12.00 -14.66 -14.44
C PHE A 94 12.29 -14.50 -15.93
N VAL A 95 11.25 -14.41 -16.78
CA VAL A 95 11.40 -14.15 -18.22
C VAL A 95 12.15 -12.83 -18.46
N ALA A 96 11.79 -11.78 -17.73
CA ALA A 96 12.46 -10.48 -17.82
C ALA A 96 13.94 -10.56 -17.43
N GLN A 97 14.32 -11.41 -16.48
CA GLN A 97 15.72 -11.67 -16.14
C GLN A 97 16.44 -12.53 -17.18
N MET A 98 15.77 -13.49 -17.83
CA MET A 98 16.36 -14.28 -18.91
C MET A 98 16.67 -13.43 -20.14
N LEU A 99 15.82 -12.46 -20.46
CA LEU A 99 16.00 -11.53 -21.57
C LEU A 99 17.04 -10.44 -21.28
N ARG A 100 17.50 -10.31 -20.04
CA ARG A 100 18.44 -9.28 -19.61
C ARG A 100 19.83 -9.51 -20.21
N ARG A 101 20.26 -8.58 -21.05
CA ARG A 101 21.60 -8.55 -21.68
C ARG A 101 22.52 -7.68 -20.83
N GLY A 102 23.31 -8.26 -19.93
CA GLY A 102 24.18 -7.44 -19.07
C GLY A 102 25.00 -8.15 -17.99
N GLY A 103 25.55 -9.33 -18.25
CA GLY A 103 26.53 -10.00 -17.35
C GLY A 103 25.99 -10.52 -16.01
N ARG A 104 24.68 -10.40 -15.75
CA ARG A 104 23.97 -10.89 -14.54
C ARG A 104 24.52 -10.42 -13.16
N PRO A 105 25.10 -9.22 -12.98
CA PRO A 105 25.39 -8.75 -11.62
C PRO A 105 24.09 -8.58 -10.82
N ARG A 106 24.16 -8.90 -9.52
CA ARG A 106 23.08 -8.71 -8.53
C ARG A 106 21.75 -9.36 -8.94
N LEU A 107 21.80 -10.55 -9.57
CA LEU A 107 20.60 -11.24 -10.06
C LEU A 107 19.62 -11.58 -8.92
N VAL A 108 20.13 -12.09 -7.80
CA VAL A 108 19.32 -12.41 -6.61
C VAL A 108 18.60 -11.16 -6.10
N GLU A 109 19.30 -10.03 -6.00
CA GLU A 109 18.72 -8.76 -5.55
C GLU A 109 17.68 -8.22 -6.54
N SER A 110 17.92 -8.37 -7.84
CA SER A 110 16.95 -7.96 -8.86
C SER A 110 15.69 -8.81 -8.83
N VAL A 111 15.81 -10.13 -8.62
CA VAL A 111 14.68 -11.04 -8.52
C VAL A 111 13.93 -10.78 -7.21
N SER A 112 14.61 -10.79 -6.06
CA SER A 112 13.98 -10.56 -4.75
C SER A 112 13.32 -9.18 -4.68
N GLY A 113 13.97 -8.14 -5.20
CA GLY A 113 13.41 -6.80 -5.31
C GLY A 113 12.17 -6.74 -6.21
N THR A 114 12.19 -7.43 -7.36
CA THR A 114 11.01 -7.49 -8.25
C THR A 114 9.86 -8.26 -7.61
N THR A 115 10.15 -9.41 -6.98
CA THR A 115 9.16 -10.21 -6.25
C THR A 115 8.52 -9.43 -5.10
N ALA A 116 9.31 -8.72 -4.30
CA ALA A 116 8.77 -7.85 -3.25
C ALA A 116 7.86 -6.76 -3.85
N GLY A 117 8.24 -6.18 -4.99
CA GLY A 117 7.41 -5.20 -5.70
C GLY A 117 6.08 -5.77 -6.20
N ILE A 118 6.09 -6.99 -6.74
CA ILE A 118 4.87 -7.72 -7.15
C ILE A 118 3.91 -7.85 -5.97
N VAL A 119 4.41 -8.36 -4.83
CA VAL A 119 3.58 -8.58 -3.64
C VAL A 119 2.98 -7.26 -3.15
N VAL A 120 3.80 -6.21 -3.02
CA VAL A 120 3.33 -4.89 -2.56
C VAL A 120 2.32 -4.27 -3.53
N ALA A 121 2.52 -4.41 -4.84
CA ALA A 121 1.60 -3.86 -5.83
C ALA A 121 0.25 -4.57 -5.82
N VAL A 122 0.24 -5.90 -5.64
CA VAL A 122 -0.98 -6.70 -5.58
C VAL A 122 -1.81 -6.39 -4.33
N CYS A 123 -1.19 -5.96 -3.21
CA CYS A 123 -1.93 -5.52 -2.02
C CYS A 123 -2.93 -4.39 -2.30
N ALA A 124 -2.73 -3.59 -3.36
CA ALA A 124 -3.66 -2.55 -3.79
C ALA A 124 -5.07 -3.10 -4.09
N ALA A 125 -5.16 -4.35 -4.56
CA ALA A 125 -6.42 -5.03 -4.83
C ALA A 125 -7.28 -5.22 -3.57
N GLY A 126 -6.68 -5.20 -2.38
CA GLY A 126 -7.41 -5.22 -1.12
C GLY A 126 -8.36 -4.05 -0.96
N TRP A 127 -8.00 -2.85 -1.44
CA TRP A 127 -8.89 -1.67 -1.41
C TRP A 127 -10.10 -1.84 -2.32
N VAL A 128 -9.90 -2.42 -3.51
CA VAL A 128 -10.99 -2.67 -4.46
C VAL A 128 -11.93 -3.75 -3.93
N ALA A 129 -11.38 -4.81 -3.33
CA ALA A 129 -12.18 -5.85 -2.70
C ALA A 129 -12.94 -5.33 -1.47
N ALA A 130 -12.32 -4.48 -0.66
CA ALA A 130 -12.95 -3.85 0.51
C ALA A 130 -14.10 -2.92 0.08
N ALA A 131 -13.93 -2.13 -0.98
CA ALA A 131 -14.99 -1.26 -1.50
C ALA A 131 -16.20 -2.02 -2.09
N ARG A 132 -16.10 -3.36 -2.26
CA ARG A 132 -17.17 -4.21 -2.81
C ARG A 132 -17.93 -5.02 -1.76
N THR A 133 -17.55 -4.95 -0.48
CA THR A 133 -18.32 -5.56 0.61
C THR A 133 -19.50 -4.69 1.01
N ASP A 134 -20.50 -5.25 1.69
CA ASP A 134 -21.74 -4.53 2.06
C ASP A 134 -21.47 -3.27 2.90
N ALA A 135 -20.55 -3.34 3.88
CA ALA A 135 -20.06 -2.18 4.65
C ALA A 135 -18.77 -1.56 4.06
N GLY A 136 -18.57 -1.70 2.74
CA GLY A 136 -17.28 -1.47 2.09
C GLY A 136 -16.82 -0.01 2.06
N GLU A 137 -17.74 0.93 1.85
CA GLU A 137 -17.44 2.36 1.87
C GLU A 137 -16.94 2.80 3.25
N ASP A 138 -17.69 2.44 4.29
CA ASP A 138 -17.39 2.75 5.68
C ASP A 138 -16.08 2.10 6.16
N LEU A 139 -15.81 0.86 5.76
CA LEU A 139 -14.54 0.18 6.06
C LEU A 139 -13.35 0.88 5.38
N VAL A 140 -13.48 1.24 4.10
CA VAL A 140 -12.39 1.88 3.35
C VAL A 140 -12.12 3.29 3.87
N THR A 141 -13.17 4.07 4.13
CA THR A 141 -13.05 5.44 4.63
C THR A 141 -12.43 5.48 6.02
N THR A 142 -12.93 4.69 6.98
CA THR A 142 -12.35 4.61 8.34
C THR A 142 -10.88 4.24 8.31
N SER A 143 -10.53 3.23 7.51
CA SER A 143 -9.15 2.77 7.36
C SER A 143 -8.24 3.81 6.73
N ALA A 144 -8.70 4.47 5.68
CA ALA A 144 -7.95 5.49 4.98
C ALA A 144 -7.76 6.75 5.84
N VAL A 145 -8.76 7.15 6.63
CA VAL A 145 -8.65 8.24 7.61
C VAL A 145 -7.68 7.87 8.73
N ALA A 146 -7.78 6.66 9.29
CA ALA A 146 -6.86 6.21 10.34
C ALA A 146 -5.41 6.19 9.84
N LEU A 147 -5.18 5.71 8.62
CA LEU A 147 -3.86 5.73 7.98
C LEU A 147 -3.37 7.17 7.72
N ALA A 148 -4.25 8.08 7.31
CA ALA A 148 -3.90 9.48 7.09
C ALA A 148 -3.44 10.15 8.40
N VAL A 149 -4.15 9.93 9.50
CA VAL A 149 -3.79 10.46 10.82
C VAL A 149 -2.51 9.82 11.34
N ALA A 150 -2.38 8.50 11.26
CA ALA A 150 -1.15 7.80 11.66
C ALA A 150 0.08 8.32 10.88
N SER A 151 -0.09 8.54 9.57
CA SER A 151 0.95 9.10 8.71
C SER A 151 1.28 10.55 9.09
N ALA A 152 0.28 11.40 9.34
CA ALA A 152 0.50 12.79 9.75
C ALA A 152 1.21 12.90 11.11
N VAL A 153 0.84 12.06 12.08
CA VAL A 153 1.48 11.97 13.40
C VAL A 153 2.92 11.52 13.27
N SER A 154 3.22 10.58 12.36
CA SER A 154 4.59 10.14 12.11
C SER A 154 5.50 11.26 11.58
N ALA A 155 4.93 12.37 11.10
CA ALA A 155 5.67 13.55 10.65
C ALA A 155 6.13 14.48 11.80
N LEU A 156 5.59 14.30 13.00
CA LEU A 156 5.87 15.16 14.14
C LEU A 156 7.31 14.97 14.65
N PRO A 157 8.00 16.06 15.04
CA PRO A 157 9.40 16.00 15.51
C PRO A 157 9.58 15.18 16.80
N VAL A 158 8.53 15.08 17.62
CA VAL A 158 8.50 14.26 18.84
C VAL A 158 8.49 12.76 18.53
N ALA A 159 8.21 12.38 17.27
CA ALA A 159 8.13 10.99 16.85
C ALA A 159 9.48 10.37 16.47
N ALA A 160 10.62 10.86 16.98
CA ALA A 160 11.92 10.25 16.73
C ALA A 160 12.10 8.96 17.57
N GLY A 161 12.39 7.84 16.91
CA GLY A 161 12.68 6.56 17.58
C GLY A 161 11.45 5.69 17.90
N TRP A 162 11.63 4.74 18.83
CA TRP A 162 10.60 3.76 19.23
C TRP A 162 9.35 4.42 19.84
N THR A 163 9.52 5.49 20.60
CA THR A 163 8.43 6.29 21.20
C THR A 163 7.52 6.90 20.14
N GLY A 164 8.08 7.38 19.02
CA GLY A 164 7.30 7.88 17.90
C GLY A 164 6.48 6.83 17.17
N SER A 165 6.97 5.60 17.14
CA SER A 165 6.25 4.46 16.54
C SER A 165 5.07 4.03 17.41
N LEU A 166 5.26 3.99 18.73
CA LEU A 166 4.18 3.75 19.68
C LEU A 166 3.13 4.87 19.65
N LEU A 167 3.56 6.13 19.55
CA LEU A 167 2.64 7.27 19.38
C LEU A 167 1.87 7.22 18.07
N ALA A 168 2.52 6.87 16.95
CA ALA A 168 1.84 6.71 15.66
C ALA A 168 0.81 5.57 15.69
N ALA A 169 1.13 4.45 16.35
CA ALA A 169 0.19 3.35 16.56
C ALA A 169 -0.98 3.75 17.47
N ALA A 170 -0.71 4.40 18.60
CA ALA A 170 -1.74 4.83 19.54
C ALA A 170 -2.67 5.90 18.95
N LEU A 171 -2.12 6.89 18.25
CA LEU A 171 -2.90 7.94 17.61
C LEU A 171 -3.59 7.45 16.33
N GLY A 172 -2.99 6.50 15.60
CA GLY A 172 -3.65 5.78 14.51
C GLY A 172 -4.87 5.00 15.01
N ALA A 173 -4.73 4.26 16.12
CA ALA A 173 -5.83 3.58 16.78
C ALA A 173 -6.91 4.55 17.25
N GLY A 174 -6.53 5.64 17.92
CA GLY A 174 -7.47 6.68 18.37
C GLY A 174 -8.21 7.36 17.21
N ALA A 175 -7.53 7.63 16.10
CA ALA A 175 -8.14 8.18 14.89
C ALA A 175 -9.09 7.19 14.22
N GLY A 176 -8.74 5.90 14.21
CA GLY A 176 -9.61 4.84 13.71
C GLY A 176 -10.89 4.70 14.54
N VAL A 177 -10.78 4.76 15.88
CA VAL A 177 -11.95 4.80 16.79
C VAL A 177 -12.79 6.05 16.53
N GLY A 178 -12.16 7.23 16.41
CA GLY A 178 -12.86 8.48 16.13
C GLY A 178 -13.61 8.43 14.80
N ALA A 179 -12.97 7.95 13.73
CA ALA A 179 -13.60 7.79 12.43
C ALA A 179 -14.75 6.76 12.46
N ALA A 180 -14.56 5.62 13.13
CA ALA A 180 -15.61 4.61 13.31
C ALA A 180 -16.79 5.16 14.13
N SER A 181 -16.54 5.95 15.18
CA SER A 181 -17.62 6.54 15.98
C SER A 181 -18.48 7.57 15.24
N ALA A 182 -17.96 8.14 14.14
CA ALA A 182 -18.70 9.05 13.27
C ALA A 182 -19.54 8.31 12.22
N LEU A 183 -19.33 7.00 12.04
CA LEU A 183 -20.00 6.18 11.03
C LEU A 183 -20.87 5.12 11.73
N PRO A 184 -22.20 5.17 11.56
CA PRO A 184 -23.12 4.33 12.33
C PRO A 184 -23.00 2.83 12.07
N GLU A 185 -22.36 2.41 10.97
CA GLU A 185 -22.23 1.00 10.59
C GLU A 185 -20.88 0.37 10.98
N VAL A 186 -19.93 1.13 11.51
CA VAL A 186 -18.59 0.61 11.87
C VAL A 186 -18.47 0.42 13.38
N GLU A 187 -18.21 -0.82 13.78
CA GLU A 187 -17.94 -1.13 15.17
C GLU A 187 -16.65 -0.43 15.65
N PRO A 188 -16.64 0.25 16.82
CA PRO A 188 -15.45 0.97 17.30
C PRO A 188 -14.21 0.08 17.45
N VAL A 189 -14.42 -1.23 17.69
CA VAL A 189 -13.36 -2.25 17.76
C VAL A 189 -12.68 -2.43 16.41
N LEU A 190 -13.43 -2.46 15.31
CA LEU A 190 -12.88 -2.51 13.94
C LEU A 190 -11.99 -1.29 13.68
N GLY A 191 -12.48 -0.09 14.01
CA GLY A 191 -11.73 1.15 13.86
C GLY A 191 -10.41 1.15 14.65
N LEU A 192 -10.44 0.63 15.88
CA LEU A 192 -9.25 0.50 16.72
C LEU A 192 -8.20 -0.43 16.09
N VAL A 193 -8.61 -1.64 15.68
CA VAL A 193 -7.69 -2.64 15.12
C VAL A 193 -7.09 -2.15 13.81
N VAL A 194 -7.91 -1.62 12.92
CA VAL A 194 -7.49 -1.03 11.65
C VAL A 194 -6.50 0.11 11.86
N GLY A 195 -6.80 1.04 12.77
CA GLY A 195 -5.94 2.16 13.09
C GLY A 195 -4.60 1.74 13.70
N LEU A 196 -4.61 0.72 14.55
CA LEU A 196 -3.40 0.13 15.14
C LEU A 196 -2.53 -0.53 14.06
N VAL A 197 -3.12 -1.32 13.18
CA VAL A 197 -2.43 -1.96 12.05
C VAL A 197 -1.83 -0.92 11.11
N ALA A 198 -2.60 0.11 10.74
CA ALA A 198 -2.13 1.21 9.90
C ALA A 198 -0.95 1.96 10.55
N GLY A 199 -1.02 2.24 11.85
CA GLY A 199 0.05 2.89 12.59
C GLY A 199 1.31 2.04 12.72
N LEU A 200 1.18 0.73 12.95
CA LEU A 200 2.30 -0.21 12.96
C LEU A 200 2.99 -0.29 11.60
N VAL A 201 2.22 -0.35 10.50
CA VAL A 201 2.76 -0.37 9.14
C VAL A 201 3.52 0.92 8.82
N ALA A 202 2.93 2.07 9.15
CA ALA A 202 3.59 3.37 8.96
C ALA A 202 4.91 3.45 9.77
N ALA A 203 4.91 2.97 11.02
CA ALA A 203 6.09 2.90 11.85
C ALA A 203 7.18 1.97 11.29
N ALA A 204 6.81 0.75 10.89
CA ALA A 204 7.74 -0.23 10.34
C ALA A 204 8.39 0.28 9.04
N LEU A 205 7.59 0.86 8.15
CA LEU A 205 8.09 1.42 6.88
C LEU A 205 8.97 2.64 7.10
N ARG A 206 8.67 3.48 8.11
CA ARG A 206 9.56 4.58 8.50
C ARG A 206 10.92 4.05 8.94
N PHE A 207 10.97 3.06 9.83
CA PHE A 207 12.24 2.45 10.26
C PHE A 207 13.02 1.86 9.10
N LEU A 208 12.32 1.22 8.15
CA LEU A 208 12.92 0.64 6.95
C LEU A 208 13.52 1.71 6.04
N PHE A 209 12.87 2.87 5.92
CA PHE A 209 13.27 3.94 5.02
C PHE A 209 14.18 5.01 5.65
N ASP A 210 14.27 5.14 6.97
CA ASP A 210 15.09 6.16 7.64
C ASP A 210 16.60 6.01 7.34
N ARG A 211 17.04 4.81 6.93
CA ARG A 211 18.45 4.54 6.59
C ARG A 211 18.75 4.44 5.09
N GLN A 212 17.82 4.81 4.22
CA GLN A 212 17.99 4.64 2.77
C GLN A 212 18.50 5.92 2.08
N PRO A 213 19.79 6.01 1.70
CA PRO A 213 20.33 7.18 0.99
C PRO A 213 19.77 7.35 -0.43
N THR A 214 19.00 6.39 -0.97
CA THR A 214 18.26 6.49 -2.25
C THR A 214 17.19 7.56 -2.28
N LEU A 215 16.66 7.96 -1.13
CA LEU A 215 15.50 8.86 -1.00
C LEU A 215 15.78 10.31 -1.44
N ALA A 216 17.03 10.61 -1.83
CA ALA A 216 17.38 11.84 -2.51
C ALA A 216 16.77 11.92 -3.92
N ARG A 217 16.55 10.79 -4.61
CA ARG A 217 15.95 10.78 -5.96
C ARG A 217 14.43 10.90 -5.90
N ARG A 218 13.88 11.82 -6.69
CA ARG A 218 12.44 12.11 -6.78
C ARG A 218 11.59 10.88 -7.14
N ARG A 219 12.14 9.95 -7.95
CA ARG A 219 11.48 8.69 -8.32
C ARG A 219 11.39 7.70 -7.16
N ALA A 220 12.47 7.48 -6.41
CA ALA A 220 12.45 6.61 -5.23
C ALA A 220 11.43 7.09 -4.18
N ALA A 221 11.24 8.40 -4.07
CA ALA A 221 10.30 8.98 -3.12
C ALA A 221 8.82 8.65 -3.45
N THR A 222 8.43 8.52 -4.73
CA THR A 222 7.03 8.20 -5.07
C THR A 222 6.64 6.80 -4.59
N ALA A 223 7.53 5.82 -4.76
CA ALA A 223 7.31 4.49 -4.23
C ALA A 223 7.29 4.48 -2.70
N ALA A 224 8.25 5.15 -2.05
CA ALA A 224 8.31 5.18 -0.58
C ALA A 224 7.03 5.73 0.07
N VAL A 225 6.36 6.67 -0.60
CA VAL A 225 5.11 7.30 -0.13
C VAL A 225 3.87 6.44 -0.44
N ALA A 226 3.88 5.72 -1.56
CA ALA A 226 2.76 4.86 -1.97
C ALA A 226 2.71 3.53 -1.18
N VAL A 227 3.87 2.91 -0.89
CA VAL A 227 3.96 1.59 -0.24
C VAL A 227 3.08 1.45 1.01
N PRO A 228 3.08 2.38 1.99
CA PRO A 228 2.21 2.26 3.17
C PRO A 228 0.74 2.12 2.78
N VAL A 229 0.25 2.99 1.90
CA VAL A 229 -1.16 2.99 1.47
C VAL A 229 -1.49 1.72 0.71
N THR A 230 -0.59 1.25 -0.16
CA THR A 230 -0.82 0.03 -0.95
C THR A 230 -0.90 -1.22 -0.09
N VAL A 231 -0.01 -1.38 0.89
CA VAL A 231 0.04 -2.56 1.78
C VAL A 231 -1.16 -2.60 2.73
N THR A 232 -1.59 -1.43 3.24
CA THR A 232 -2.72 -1.33 4.16
C THR A 232 -4.01 -1.88 3.55
N GLY A 233 -4.23 -1.78 2.23
CA GLY A 233 -5.46 -2.26 1.60
C GLY A 233 -5.75 -3.73 1.80
N MET A 234 -4.74 -4.59 1.69
CA MET A 234 -4.90 -6.03 1.93
C MET A 234 -5.10 -6.34 3.41
N LEU A 235 -4.41 -5.61 4.30
CA LEU A 235 -4.53 -5.81 5.74
C LEU A 235 -5.91 -5.42 6.24
N VAL A 236 -6.45 -4.30 5.76
CA VAL A 236 -7.80 -3.82 6.07
C VAL A 236 -8.84 -4.85 5.64
N LEU A 237 -8.73 -5.39 4.44
CA LEU A 237 -9.65 -6.43 3.97
C LEU A 237 -9.62 -7.67 4.87
N VAL A 238 -8.43 -8.12 5.26
CA VAL A 238 -8.29 -9.29 6.15
C VAL A 238 -8.87 -8.99 7.52
N VAL A 239 -8.61 -7.83 8.11
CA VAL A 239 -9.18 -7.44 9.41
C VAL A 239 -10.71 -7.34 9.32
N GLY A 240 -11.24 -6.68 8.29
CA GLY A 240 -12.67 -6.57 8.07
C GLY A 240 -13.35 -7.94 7.94
N ARG A 241 -12.72 -8.89 7.25
CA ARG A 241 -13.24 -10.27 7.12
C ARG A 241 -13.10 -11.15 8.36
N LEU A 242 -12.20 -10.81 9.29
CA LEU A 242 -11.97 -11.59 10.51
C LEU A 242 -12.85 -11.12 11.68
N VAL A 243 -13.31 -9.89 11.64
CA VAL A 243 -14.05 -9.25 12.74
C VAL A 243 -15.55 -9.07 12.41
N ALA A 244 -15.93 -9.04 11.12
CA ALA A 244 -17.33 -9.14 10.68
C ALA A 244 -17.83 -10.60 10.69
#